data_AF-A0A2V8UAS0-F1
#
_entry.id   AF-A0A2V8UAS0-F1
#
_cell.length_a   1.000
_cell.length_b   1.000
_cell.length_c   1.000
_cell.angle_alpha   90.00
_cell.angle_beta   90.00
_cell.angle_gamma   90.00
#
_symmetry.space_group_name_H-M   'P 1'
#
loop_
_entity.id
_entity.type
_entity.pdbx_description
1 polymer ?
#
loop_
_entity_poly.entity_id
_entity_poly.type
_entity_poly.pdbx_seq_one_letter_code
_entity_poly.pdbx_strand_id
1 'polypeptide(L)'
;MTLLEGSPYRRLVERDDHPLPADEQIKQEERLQKSLAQRSKETAVERQRRINEWEKRSERDRQTMQEVSDAFDFRITGGEQVDGRDVVVLEATPRPGFHPQSRSAKLLPHFRGKLWIDQQSYQWVKVEAQVIDTVTWGLFLIRLDPGARISFEQLLVRNEVWLPREVLVTGSALIGLFKRLRLREQVTYKNYRKFQTDSRLVSPE
;
A
#
# COMPACT_ATOMS: atom_id res chain seq x y z
N MET A 1 4.65 -7.00 9.24
CA MET A 1 3.43 -7.70 8.78
C MET A 1 3.71 -9.19 8.89
N THR A 2 2.76 -9.97 9.40
CA THR A 2 2.92 -11.42 9.60
C THR A 2 1.73 -12.15 8.99
N LEU A 3 1.95 -13.31 8.36
CA LEU A 3 0.85 -14.16 7.93
C LEU A 3 0.32 -14.95 9.13
N LEU A 4 -0.96 -14.77 9.47
CA LEU A 4 -1.64 -15.52 10.53
C LEU A 4 -2.75 -16.34 9.89
N GLU A 5 -2.72 -17.67 10.02
CA GLU A 5 -3.76 -18.56 9.51
C GLU A 5 -4.10 -18.28 8.02
N GLY A 6 -3.07 -18.11 7.18
CA GLY A 6 -3.21 -17.93 5.73
C GLY A 6 -3.52 -16.50 5.24
N SER A 7 -3.61 -15.48 6.10
CA SER A 7 -3.74 -14.09 5.62
C SER A 7 -2.99 -13.05 6.48
N PRO A 8 -2.64 -11.87 5.93
CA PRO A 8 -1.81 -10.91 6.65
C PRO A 8 -2.43 -10.34 7.94
N TYR A 9 -1.56 -9.96 8.86
CA TYR A 9 -1.83 -9.21 10.08
C TYR A 9 -0.80 -8.08 10.26
N ARG A 10 -1.27 -6.92 10.69
CA ARG A 10 -0.45 -5.73 10.96
C ARG A 10 -0.57 -5.36 12.43
N ARG A 11 0.57 -5.02 13.03
CA ARG A 11 0.68 -4.58 14.43
C ARG A 11 1.47 -3.28 14.46
N LEU A 12 1.01 -2.30 15.22
CA LEU A 12 1.79 -1.10 15.52
C LEU A 12 2.81 -1.46 16.60
N VAL A 13 4.08 -1.13 16.39
CA VAL A 13 5.17 -1.45 17.32
C VAL A 13 5.88 -0.21 17.85
N GLU A 14 5.84 0.87 17.08
CA GLU A 14 6.48 2.15 17.37
C GLU A 14 5.55 3.28 16.93
N ARG A 15 5.65 4.43 17.59
CA ARG A 15 5.03 5.70 17.21
C ARG A 15 6.05 6.81 17.45
N ASP A 16 6.22 7.69 16.47
CA ASP A 16 7.18 8.80 16.54
C ASP A 16 8.61 8.33 16.88
N ASP A 17 9.04 7.23 16.24
CA ASP A 17 10.34 6.54 16.47
C ASP A 17 10.59 6.05 17.90
N HIS A 18 9.56 6.04 18.76
CA HIS A 18 9.62 5.50 20.10
C HIS A 18 8.79 4.21 20.23
N PRO A 19 9.23 3.25 21.06
CA PRO A 19 8.38 2.12 21.44
C PRO A 19 7.05 2.60 22.00
N LEU A 20 5.97 1.86 21.74
CA LEU A 20 4.67 2.19 22.33
C LEU A 20 4.76 2.16 23.87
N PRO A 21 3.97 2.99 24.58
CA PRO A 21 3.81 2.86 26.03
C PRO A 21 3.42 1.43 26.44
N ALA A 22 3.79 1.00 27.65
CA ALA A 22 3.60 -0.39 28.09
C ALA A 22 2.13 -0.84 28.02
N ASP A 23 1.17 0.02 28.38
CA ASP A 23 -0.25 -0.28 28.29
C ASP A 23 -0.73 -0.42 26.83
N GLU A 24 -0.18 0.35 25.90
CA GLU A 24 -0.43 0.20 24.47
C GLU A 24 0.19 -1.07 23.90
N GLN A 25 1.40 -1.45 24.34
CA GLN A 25 2.01 -2.72 23.95
C GLN A 25 1.15 -3.91 24.39
N ILE A 26 0.64 -3.89 25.63
CA ILE A 26 -0.29 -4.89 26.14
C ILE A 26 -1.55 -4.95 25.26
N LYS A 27 -2.16 -3.80 24.93
CA LYS A 27 -3.32 -3.75 24.03
C LYS A 27 -3.01 -4.32 22.63
N GLN A 28 -1.82 -4.08 22.07
CA GLN A 28 -1.42 -4.66 20.78
C GLN A 28 -1.26 -6.18 20.88
N GLU A 29 -0.74 -6.69 21.99
CA GLU A 29 -0.61 -8.12 22.23
C GLU A 29 -1.96 -8.79 22.45
N GLU A 30 -2.85 -8.20 23.25
CA GLU A 30 -4.23 -8.66 23.42
C GLU A 30 -4.99 -8.73 22.09
N ARG A 31 -4.81 -7.73 21.21
CA ARG A 31 -5.38 -7.73 19.86
C ARG A 31 -4.83 -8.85 18.99
N LEU A 32 -3.54 -9.15 19.10
CA LEU A 32 -2.91 -10.26 18.40
C LEU A 32 -3.48 -11.60 18.88
N GLN A 33 -3.48 -11.83 20.20
CA GLN A 33 -4.01 -13.04 20.81
C GLN A 33 -5.49 -13.24 20.48
N LYS A 34 -6.30 -12.16 20.53
CA LYS A 34 -7.71 -12.21 20.12
C LYS A 34 -7.86 -12.58 18.65
N SER A 35 -7.04 -12.02 17.76
CA SER A 35 -7.08 -12.37 16.34
C SER A 35 -6.67 -13.82 16.10
N LEU A 36 -5.68 -14.34 16.83
CA LEU A 36 -5.26 -15.75 16.75
C LEU A 36 -6.39 -16.67 17.22
N ALA A 37 -6.96 -16.40 18.39
CA ALA A 37 -8.05 -17.18 18.96
C ALA A 37 -9.33 -17.13 18.10
N GLN A 38 -9.59 -16.00 17.43
CA GLN A 38 -10.70 -15.90 16.49
C GLN A 38 -10.43 -16.75 15.24
N ARG A 39 -9.26 -16.60 14.62
CA ARG A 39 -8.92 -17.30 13.38
C ARG A 39 -8.74 -18.81 13.57
N SER A 40 -8.31 -19.27 14.75
CA SER A 40 -8.19 -20.69 15.06
C SER A 40 -9.55 -21.37 15.27
N LYS A 41 -10.59 -20.59 15.61
CA LYS A 41 -11.98 -21.06 15.75
C LYS A 41 -12.80 -20.93 14.47
N GLU A 42 -12.23 -20.36 13.40
CA GLU A 42 -12.90 -20.27 12.10
C GLU A 42 -13.16 -21.68 11.55
N THR A 43 -14.37 -21.89 11.05
CA THR A 43 -14.66 -23.04 10.20
C THR A 43 -13.83 -23.00 8.92
N ALA A 44 -13.68 -24.13 8.23
CA ALA A 44 -12.98 -24.18 6.95
C ALA A 44 -13.54 -23.16 5.93
N VAL A 45 -14.86 -22.96 5.93
CA VAL A 45 -15.56 -22.00 5.04
C VAL A 45 -15.23 -20.56 5.40
N GLU A 46 -15.23 -20.20 6.69
CA GLU A 46 -14.88 -18.84 7.16
C GLU A 46 -13.41 -18.51 6.87
N ARG A 47 -12.50 -19.46 7.16
CA ARG A 47 -11.08 -19.33 6.85
C ARG A 47 -10.86 -19.10 5.35
N GLN A 48 -11.47 -19.94 4.51
CA GLN A 48 -11.33 -19.82 3.06
C GLN A 48 -11.91 -18.49 2.56
N ARG A 49 -13.04 -18.04 3.09
CA ARG A 49 -13.62 -16.74 2.76
C ARG A 49 -12.66 -15.60 3.07
N ARG A 50 -12.04 -15.58 4.26
CA ARG A 50 -11.07 -14.56 4.66
C ARG A 50 -9.83 -14.53 3.74
N ILE A 51 -9.31 -15.70 3.40
CA ILE A 51 -8.16 -15.82 2.48
C ILE A 51 -8.54 -15.33 1.09
N ASN A 52 -9.68 -15.79 0.55
CA ASN A 52 -10.20 -15.36 -0.75
C ASN A 52 -10.46 -13.85 -0.81
N GLU A 53 -10.94 -13.24 0.28
CA GLU A 53 -11.16 -11.79 0.35
C GLU A 53 -9.84 -11.01 0.26
N TRP A 54 -8.76 -11.54 0.85
CA TRP A 54 -7.41 -10.99 0.72
C TRP A 54 -6.85 -11.17 -0.70
N GLU A 55 -6.96 -12.37 -1.27
CA GLU A 55 -6.51 -12.65 -2.65
C GLU A 55 -7.25 -11.77 -3.67
N LYS A 56 -8.58 -11.67 -3.55
CA LYS A 56 -9.39 -10.77 -4.40
C LYS A 56 -8.98 -9.31 -4.25
N ARG A 57 -8.49 -8.88 -3.08
CA ARG A 57 -7.97 -7.52 -2.89
C ARG A 57 -6.65 -7.36 -3.63
N SER A 58 -5.72 -8.30 -3.45
CA SER A 58 -4.44 -8.30 -4.17
C SER A 58 -4.65 -8.30 -5.69
N GLU A 59 -5.64 -9.05 -6.18
CA GLU A 59 -5.98 -9.09 -7.60
C GLU A 59 -6.51 -7.74 -8.10
N ARG A 60 -7.38 -7.08 -7.34
CA ARG A 60 -7.85 -5.74 -7.70
C ARG A 60 -6.71 -4.72 -7.76
N ASP A 61 -5.77 -4.79 -6.82
CA ASP A 61 -4.60 -3.91 -6.83
C ASP A 61 -3.73 -4.16 -8.07
N ARG A 62 -3.54 -5.43 -8.46
CA ARG A 62 -2.85 -5.81 -9.70
C ARG A 62 -3.57 -5.30 -10.95
N GLN A 63 -4.90 -5.42 -11.01
CA GLN A 63 -5.71 -4.90 -12.12
C GLN A 63 -5.54 -3.38 -12.25
N THR A 64 -5.57 -2.64 -11.14
CA THR A 64 -5.33 -1.19 -11.19
C THR A 64 -3.93 -0.86 -11.69
N MET A 65 -2.90 -1.63 -11.29
CA MET A 65 -1.54 -1.42 -11.76
C MET A 65 -1.40 -1.64 -13.28
N GLN A 66 -2.15 -2.60 -13.84
CA GLN A 66 -2.18 -2.83 -15.28
C GLN A 66 -2.77 -1.65 -16.06
N GLU A 67 -3.65 -0.87 -15.43
CA GLU A 67 -4.27 0.30 -16.07
C GLU A 67 -3.41 1.57 -15.97
N VAL A 68 -2.31 1.57 -15.20
CA VAL A 68 -1.46 2.76 -15.00
C VAL A 68 -0.79 3.20 -16.31
N SER A 69 -0.34 2.27 -17.16
CA SER A 69 0.25 2.64 -18.46
C SER A 69 -0.75 3.35 -19.38
N ASP A 70 -2.02 2.97 -19.30
CA ASP A 70 -3.08 3.49 -20.17
C ASP A 70 -3.63 4.83 -19.64
N ALA A 71 -3.65 4.98 -18.32
CA ALA A 71 -4.20 6.14 -17.62
C ALA A 71 -3.32 7.40 -17.69
N PHE A 72 -2.03 7.27 -18.01
CA PHE A 72 -1.09 8.38 -17.98
C PHE A 72 -0.29 8.52 -19.28
N ASP A 73 0.08 9.75 -19.59
CA ASP A 73 1.18 10.09 -20.48
C ASP A 73 2.46 10.22 -19.64
N PHE A 74 3.53 9.55 -20.08
CA PHE A 74 4.81 9.53 -19.38
C PHE A 74 5.86 10.29 -20.17
N ARG A 75 6.67 11.09 -19.46
CA ARG A 75 7.83 11.78 -20.02
C ARG A 75 9.06 11.49 -19.19
N ILE A 76 10.13 11.01 -19.81
CA ILE A 76 11.43 10.88 -19.15
C ILE A 76 11.94 12.27 -18.82
N THR A 77 12.25 12.52 -17.55
CA THR A 77 12.78 13.81 -17.07
C THR A 77 14.24 13.76 -16.67
N GLY A 78 14.84 12.58 -16.57
CA GLY A 78 16.26 12.42 -16.25
C GLY A 78 16.59 11.05 -15.67
N GLY A 79 17.84 10.89 -15.25
CA GLY A 79 18.30 9.77 -14.45
C GLY A 79 18.82 10.26 -13.09
N GLU A 80 18.63 9.43 -12.06
CA GLU A 80 19.08 9.68 -10.69
C GLU A 80 19.71 8.40 -10.11
N GLN A 81 20.34 8.49 -8.94
CA GLN A 81 20.67 7.31 -8.15
C GLN A 81 19.82 7.26 -6.88
N VAL A 82 19.18 6.11 -6.64
CA VAL A 82 18.42 5.83 -5.44
C VAL A 82 18.98 4.57 -4.80
N ASP A 83 19.43 4.68 -3.54
CA ASP A 83 20.09 3.58 -2.80
C ASP A 83 21.21 2.88 -3.60
N GLY A 84 21.99 3.66 -4.35
CA GLY A 84 23.11 3.17 -5.17
C GLY A 84 22.70 2.46 -6.46
N ARG A 85 21.44 2.58 -6.89
CA ARG A 85 20.91 2.03 -8.14
C ARG A 85 20.57 3.15 -9.11
N ASP A 86 20.97 2.97 -10.36
CA ASP A 86 20.62 3.91 -11.43
C ASP A 86 19.13 3.77 -11.78
N VAL A 87 18.42 4.90 -11.71
CA VAL A 87 16.98 4.97 -11.96
C VAL A 87 16.66 6.00 -13.03
N VAL A 88 15.63 5.74 -13.83
CA VAL A 88 15.04 6.71 -14.74
C VAL A 88 13.84 7.35 -14.05
N VAL A 89 13.74 8.68 -14.14
CA VAL A 89 12.61 9.43 -13.61
C VAL A 89 11.62 9.71 -14.72
N LEU A 90 10.39 9.29 -14.52
CA LEU A 90 9.25 9.55 -15.40
C LEU A 90 8.31 10.54 -14.70
N GLU A 91 7.96 11.62 -15.37
CA GLU A 91 6.81 12.43 -15.00
C GLU A 91 5.55 11.81 -15.62
N ALA A 92 4.48 11.71 -14.84
CA ALA A 92 3.21 11.10 -15.23
C ALA A 92 2.08 12.13 -15.14
N THR A 93 1.40 12.38 -16.26
CA THR A 93 0.22 13.25 -16.35
C THR A 93 -0.98 12.45 -16.83
N PRO A 94 -2.18 12.64 -16.27
CA PRO A 94 -3.32 11.81 -16.61
C PRO A 94 -3.75 12.04 -18.06
N ARG A 95 -3.98 10.95 -18.79
CA ARG A 95 -4.39 10.97 -20.20
C ARG A 95 -5.85 11.43 -20.31
N PRO A 96 -6.16 12.47 -21.11
CA PRO A 96 -7.54 12.85 -21.38
C PRO A 96 -8.32 11.69 -22.03
N GLY A 97 -9.54 11.43 -21.57
CA GLY A 97 -10.39 10.38 -22.12
C GLY A 97 -10.02 8.96 -21.70
N PHE A 98 -9.17 8.76 -20.69
CA PHE A 98 -8.97 7.45 -20.07
C PHE A 98 -10.29 6.90 -19.50
N HIS A 99 -10.61 5.64 -19.85
CA HIS A 99 -11.81 4.95 -19.38
C HIS A 99 -11.42 3.82 -18.42
N PRO A 100 -11.60 3.99 -17.10
CA PRO A 100 -11.19 3.01 -16.10
C PRO A 100 -12.04 1.73 -16.19
N GLN A 101 -11.36 0.59 -16.18
CA GLN A 101 -11.96 -0.75 -16.19
C GLN A 101 -12.23 -1.24 -14.78
N SER A 102 -11.32 -0.96 -13.83
CA SER A 102 -11.51 -1.30 -12.42
C SER A 102 -12.06 -0.13 -11.60
N ARG A 103 -12.75 -0.47 -10.49
CA ARG A 103 -13.29 0.56 -9.57
C ARG A 103 -12.20 1.45 -8.99
N SER A 104 -11.04 0.87 -8.68
CA SER A 104 -9.90 1.58 -8.11
C SER A 104 -9.21 2.47 -9.15
N ALA A 105 -9.18 2.07 -10.43
CA ALA A 105 -8.61 2.88 -11.51
C ALA A 105 -9.36 4.19 -11.78
N LYS A 106 -10.61 4.33 -11.32
CA LYS A 106 -11.36 5.60 -11.37
C LYS A 106 -10.65 6.76 -10.68
N LEU A 107 -9.73 6.46 -9.78
CA LEU A 107 -8.96 7.47 -9.08
C LEU A 107 -7.77 8.01 -9.89
N LEU A 108 -7.23 7.24 -10.84
CA LEU A 108 -5.99 7.56 -11.55
C LEU A 108 -6.03 8.95 -12.23
N PRO A 109 -7.13 9.36 -12.90
CA PRO A 109 -7.21 10.68 -13.54
C PRO A 109 -7.08 11.88 -12.60
N HIS A 110 -7.28 11.68 -11.29
CA HIS A 110 -7.20 12.73 -10.29
C HIS A 110 -5.78 12.95 -9.74
N PHE A 111 -4.80 12.22 -10.27
CA PHE A 111 -3.40 12.34 -9.86
C PHE A 111 -2.52 12.84 -11.01
N ARG A 112 -1.43 13.50 -10.64
CA ARG A 112 -0.22 13.61 -11.45
C ARG A 112 0.97 13.24 -10.58
N GLY A 113 2.10 12.87 -11.16
CA GLY A 113 3.20 12.40 -10.33
C GLY A 113 4.52 12.20 -11.02
N LYS A 114 5.42 11.58 -10.28
CA LYS A 114 6.71 11.08 -10.73
C LYS A 114 6.89 9.63 -10.32
N LEU A 115 7.57 8.88 -11.16
CA LEU A 115 7.88 7.47 -10.99
C LEU A 115 9.36 7.27 -11.23
N TRP A 116 10.06 6.65 -10.30
CA TRP A 116 11.47 6.29 -10.44
C TRP A 116 11.54 4.81 -10.77
N ILE A 117 12.06 4.47 -11.93
CA ILE A 117 12.19 3.09 -12.44
C ILE A 117 13.64 2.66 -12.36
N ASP A 118 13.89 1.55 -11.67
CA ASP A 118 15.18 0.89 -11.65
C ASP A 118 15.58 0.40 -13.04
N GLN A 119 16.78 0.77 -13.50
CA GLN A 119 17.24 0.41 -14.84
C GLN A 119 17.59 -1.07 -15.01
N GLN A 120 17.85 -1.81 -13.92
CA GLN A 120 18.25 -3.22 -14.00
C GLN A 120 17.04 -4.15 -13.93
N SER A 121 16.09 -3.89 -13.02
CA SER A 121 14.93 -4.75 -12.80
C SER A 121 13.64 -4.23 -13.46
N TYR A 122 13.65 -3.01 -14.00
CA TYR A 122 12.46 -2.32 -14.54
C TYR A 122 11.28 -2.26 -13.54
N GLN A 123 11.60 -2.29 -12.25
CA GLN A 123 10.63 -2.11 -11.18
C GLN A 123 10.68 -0.66 -10.73
N TRP A 124 9.54 -0.15 -10.27
CA TRP A 124 9.55 1.17 -9.67
C TRP A 124 10.13 1.09 -8.26
N VAL A 125 10.93 2.10 -7.90
CA VAL A 125 11.56 2.20 -6.57
C VAL A 125 10.90 3.28 -5.73
N LYS A 126 10.32 4.27 -6.38
CA LYS A 126 9.64 5.40 -5.75
C LYS A 126 8.51 5.91 -6.63
N VAL A 127 7.42 6.31 -6.00
CA VAL A 127 6.31 7.06 -6.59
C VAL A 127 6.09 8.30 -5.76
N GLU A 128 5.87 9.42 -6.43
CA GLU A 128 5.28 10.62 -5.83
C GLU A 128 4.04 11.00 -6.63
N ALA A 129 2.91 11.15 -5.95
CA ALA A 129 1.65 11.54 -6.56
C ALA A 129 1.07 12.77 -5.85
N GLN A 130 0.50 13.68 -6.62
CA GLN A 130 -0.25 14.82 -6.14
C GLN A 130 -1.69 14.73 -6.65
N VAL A 131 -2.65 14.91 -5.74
CA VAL A 131 -4.06 15.08 -6.07
C VAL A 131 -4.24 16.41 -6.80
N ILE A 132 -4.69 16.36 -8.05
CA ILE A 132 -4.93 17.56 -8.87
C ILE A 132 -6.39 17.99 -8.92
N ASP A 133 -7.29 17.07 -8.61
CA ASP A 133 -8.73 17.32 -8.50
C ASP A 133 -9.30 16.53 -7.33
N THR A 134 -10.44 16.98 -6.80
CA THR A 134 -11.08 16.43 -5.63
C THR A 134 -11.37 14.93 -5.81
N VAL A 135 -10.75 14.10 -4.97
CA VAL A 135 -11.03 12.66 -4.91
C VAL A 135 -12.05 12.39 -3.82
N THR A 136 -13.10 11.64 -4.13
CA THR A 136 -14.11 11.23 -3.15
C THR A 136 -14.24 9.71 -3.07
N TRP A 137 -14.48 9.19 -1.88
CA TRP A 137 -14.65 7.77 -1.61
C TRP A 137 -15.84 7.50 -0.69
N GLY A 138 -16.54 6.39 -0.96
CA GLY A 138 -17.65 5.88 -0.16
C GLY A 138 -18.82 6.87 -0.03
N LEU A 139 -19.43 7.30 -1.14
CA LEU A 139 -20.56 8.26 -1.12
C LEU A 139 -20.23 9.56 -0.35
N PHE A 140 -19.08 10.18 -0.66
CA PHE A 140 -18.60 11.41 -0.03
C PHE A 140 -18.22 11.30 1.45
N LEU A 141 -18.04 10.08 2.00
CA LEU A 141 -17.54 9.89 3.36
C LEU A 141 -16.11 10.38 3.54
N ILE A 142 -15.28 10.25 2.50
CA ILE A 142 -13.91 10.78 2.49
C ILE A 142 -13.74 11.61 1.23
N ARG A 143 -13.29 12.85 1.39
CA ARG A 143 -12.89 13.74 0.31
C ARG A 143 -11.45 14.18 0.54
N LEU A 144 -10.57 13.92 -0.41
CA LEU A 144 -9.21 14.45 -0.43
C LEU A 144 -9.19 15.75 -1.23
N ASP A 145 -8.65 16.80 -0.63
CA ASP A 145 -8.53 18.10 -1.28
C ASP A 145 -7.38 18.12 -2.30
N PRO A 146 -7.50 18.87 -3.41
CA PRO A 146 -6.40 19.13 -4.32
C PRO A 146 -5.16 19.64 -3.58
N GLY A 147 -3.99 19.21 -4.05
CA GLY A 147 -2.70 19.52 -3.44
C GLY A 147 -2.20 18.50 -2.43
N ALA A 148 -3.04 17.55 -1.98
CA ALA A 148 -2.58 16.42 -1.18
C ALA A 148 -1.51 15.62 -1.94
N ARG A 149 -0.47 15.15 -1.23
CA ARG A 149 0.67 14.42 -1.77
C ARG A 149 0.83 13.08 -1.10
N ILE A 150 1.18 12.08 -1.89
CA ILE A 150 1.50 10.73 -1.47
C ILE A 150 2.89 10.43 -2.02
N SER A 151 3.80 9.97 -1.17
CA SER A 151 5.06 9.37 -1.56
C SER A 151 5.10 7.93 -1.07
N PHE A 152 5.60 7.04 -1.91
CA PHE A 152 5.83 5.64 -1.58
C PHE A 152 7.19 5.25 -2.10
N GLU A 153 8.01 4.67 -1.23
CA GLU A 153 9.34 4.17 -1.55
C GLU A 153 9.42 2.68 -1.30
N GLN A 154 10.22 1.98 -2.10
CA GLN A 154 10.57 0.57 -1.94
C GLN A 154 12.07 0.41 -1.81
N LEU A 155 12.47 -0.65 -1.12
CA LEU A 155 13.85 -1.14 -1.16
C LEU A 155 13.88 -2.60 -1.63
N LEU A 156 14.97 -2.95 -2.30
CA LEU A 156 15.26 -4.32 -2.64
C LEU A 156 15.85 -5.02 -1.41
N VAL A 157 15.11 -5.94 -0.81
CA VAL A 157 15.54 -6.69 0.36
C VAL A 157 16.24 -7.97 -0.08
N ARG A 158 17.49 -8.15 0.39
CA ARG A 158 18.34 -9.32 0.12
C ARG A 158 18.56 -9.61 -1.37
N ASN A 159 18.48 -8.59 -2.24
CA ASN A 159 18.52 -8.75 -3.69
C ASN A 159 17.46 -9.73 -4.26
N GLU A 160 16.39 -10.00 -3.51
CA GLU A 160 15.35 -10.97 -3.88
C GLU A 160 14.01 -10.30 -4.16
N VAL A 161 13.57 -9.36 -3.30
CA VAL A 161 12.19 -8.85 -3.32
C VAL A 161 12.10 -7.37 -2.99
N TRP A 162 11.33 -6.63 -3.77
CA TRP A 162 11.00 -5.24 -3.51
C TRP A 162 9.92 -5.14 -2.42
N LEU A 163 10.26 -4.49 -1.31
CA LEU A 163 9.33 -4.30 -0.18
C LEU A 163 9.20 -2.82 0.17
N PRO A 164 8.07 -2.38 0.73
CA PRO A 164 7.87 -1.00 1.13
C PRO A 164 8.99 -0.50 2.05
N ARG A 165 9.48 0.70 1.86
CA ARG A 165 10.43 1.37 2.77
C ARG A 165 9.69 2.39 3.61
N GLU A 166 8.97 3.25 2.92
CA GLU A 166 8.32 4.40 3.53
C GLU A 166 7.07 4.78 2.73
N VAL A 167 6.07 5.26 3.46
CA VAL A 167 4.90 5.94 2.91
C VAL A 167 4.74 7.26 3.62
N LEU A 168 4.64 8.34 2.85
CA LEU A 168 4.37 9.68 3.37
C LEU A 168 3.09 10.22 2.72
N VAL A 169 2.14 10.63 3.54
CA VAL A 169 0.90 11.28 3.09
C VAL A 169 0.80 12.65 3.73
N THR A 170 0.64 13.68 2.90
CA THR A 170 0.44 15.06 3.37
C THR A 170 -0.76 15.67 2.67
N GLY A 171 -1.58 16.45 3.37
CA GLY A 171 -2.71 17.14 2.74
C GLY A 171 -3.83 17.48 3.71
N SER A 172 -5.02 17.70 3.16
CA SER A 172 -6.25 17.88 3.92
C SER A 172 -7.34 16.96 3.39
N ALA A 173 -8.17 16.48 4.31
CA ALA A 173 -9.31 15.65 4.01
C ALA A 173 -10.56 16.16 4.73
N LEU A 174 -11.72 16.00 4.10
CA LEU A 174 -13.02 16.15 4.73
C LEU A 174 -13.61 14.76 4.97
N ILE A 175 -13.95 14.48 6.22
CA ILE A 175 -14.67 13.27 6.64
C ILE A 175 -16.15 13.63 6.83
N GLY A 176 -17.01 12.88 6.15
CA GLY A 176 -18.43 13.20 6.02
C GLY A 176 -18.62 14.58 5.38
N LEU A 177 -19.54 15.38 5.91
CA LEU A 177 -19.86 16.70 5.36
C LEU A 177 -19.14 17.88 6.05
N PHE A 178 -18.49 17.67 7.20
CA PHE A 178 -18.05 18.79 8.05
C PHE A 178 -16.70 18.62 8.75
N LYS A 179 -16.20 17.40 8.96
CA LYS A 179 -14.97 17.22 9.75
C LYS A 179 -13.72 17.34 8.87
N ARG A 180 -13.07 18.50 8.89
CA ARG A 180 -11.77 18.71 8.23
C ARG A 180 -10.61 18.19 9.07
N LEU A 181 -9.68 17.49 8.43
CA LEU A 181 -8.45 16.98 9.02
C LEU A 181 -7.26 17.39 8.16
N ARG A 182 -6.21 17.89 8.81
CA ARG A 182 -4.89 18.03 8.20
C ARG A 182 -4.14 16.73 8.41
N LEU A 183 -3.70 16.12 7.32
CA LEU A 183 -3.01 14.84 7.30
C LEU A 183 -1.52 15.11 7.09
N ARG A 184 -0.70 14.63 8.03
CA ARG A 184 0.73 14.37 7.82
C ARG A 184 1.02 13.06 8.51
N GLU A 185 1.09 12.00 7.74
CA GLU A 185 1.32 10.64 8.23
C GLU A 185 2.52 10.06 7.51
N GLN A 186 3.47 9.53 8.29
CA GLN A 186 4.64 8.83 7.80
C GLN A 186 4.64 7.43 8.39
N VAL A 187 4.78 6.43 7.52
CA VAL A 187 4.87 5.03 7.92
C VAL A 187 6.15 4.46 7.35
N THR A 188 7.07 4.09 8.24
CA THR A 188 8.33 3.45 7.85
C THR A 188 8.29 1.96 8.16
N TYR A 189 8.82 1.16 7.25
CA TYR A 189 8.93 -0.29 7.40
C TYR A 189 10.40 -0.65 7.62
N LYS A 190 10.68 -1.27 8.77
CA LYS A 190 12.04 -1.64 9.19
C LYS A 190 12.09 -3.14 9.52
N ASN A 191 13.30 -3.69 9.62
CA ASN A 191 13.57 -5.03 10.16
C ASN A 191 12.87 -6.18 9.43
N TYR A 192 12.96 -6.20 8.09
CA TYR A 192 12.41 -7.29 7.28
C TYR A 192 13.04 -8.65 7.63
N ARG A 193 12.18 -9.63 7.96
CA ARG A 193 12.56 -11.01 8.25
C ARG A 193 11.81 -11.96 7.32
N LYS A 194 12.53 -12.93 6.75
CA LYS A 194 11.94 -14.05 6.00
C LYS A 194 11.32 -15.00 7.02
N PHE A 195 10.03 -15.28 6.87
CA PHE A 195 9.36 -16.32 7.64
C PHE A 195 9.28 -17.56 6.75
N GLN A 196 9.84 -18.67 7.21
CA GLN A 196 9.54 -19.99 6.67
C GLN A 196 8.37 -20.54 7.50
N THR A 197 7.32 -20.97 6.83
CA THR A 197 6.25 -21.76 7.44
C THR A 197 6.29 -23.13 6.80
N ASP A 198 6.40 -24.18 7.60
CA ASP A 198 6.24 -25.54 7.11
C ASP A 198 4.76 -25.72 6.72
N SER A 199 4.46 -25.62 5.44
CA SER A 199 3.16 -26.05 4.93
C SER A 199 3.14 -27.58 4.97
N ARG A 200 2.53 -28.15 6.01
CA ARG A 200 2.26 -29.60 6.06
C ARG A 200 1.25 -29.91 4.95
N LEU A 201 1.74 -30.39 3.81
CA LEU A 201 0.89 -30.94 2.75
C LEU A 201 0.17 -32.15 3.36
N VAL A 202 -1.13 -32.00 3.64
CA VAL A 202 -1.98 -33.13 3.96
C VAL A 202 -2.40 -33.71 2.62
N SER A 203 -1.75 -34.79 2.19
CA SER A 203 -2.24 -35.60 1.08
C SER A 203 -3.59 -36.18 1.47
N PRO A 204 -4.63 -36.07 0.64
CA PRO A 204 -5.84 -36.86 0.83
C PRO A 204 -5.50 -38.31 0.47
N GLU A 205 -5.69 -39.22 1.42
CA GLU A 205 -5.78 -40.68 1.17
C GLU A 205 -7.10 -41.03 0.47
#